data_AF-A0A5C8JE73-F1
#
_entry.id   AF-A0A5C8JE73-F1
#
_cell.length_a   1.000
_cell.length_b   1.000
_cell.length_c   1.000
_cell.angle_alpha   90.00
_cell.angle_beta   90.00
_cell.angle_gamma   90.00
#
_symmetry.space_group_name_H-M   'P 1'
#
loop_
_entity.id
_entity.type
_entity.pdbx_description
1 polymer ?
#
loop_
_entity_poly.entity_id
_entity_poly.type
_entity_poly.pdbx_seq_one_letter_code
_entity_poly.pdbx_strand_id
1 'polypeptide(L)'
;MRRLATVLLTLSLAACGPSAPAPQIGRPSPVAAVTGPTLSCGSAPVGVAAMPVGTTRSGTFRHVRSLTRKLKVRGETWSRGAERLHVGVVCGVRTAEEFATLVDRATLGMHHGKPALSWETRGDLHNFMWLERPGTAVYVAATPGLSTEIDRIADEATG
;
A
#
# COMPACT_ATOMS: atom_id res chain seq x y z
N MET A 1 15.63 -69.29 23.50
CA MET A 1 16.84 -68.43 23.57
C MET A 1 16.36 -66.99 23.32
N ARG A 2 16.27 -66.12 24.36
CA ARG A 2 17.29 -65.10 24.73
C ARG A 2 17.61 -64.17 23.53
N ARG A 3 17.40 -62.85 23.49
CA ARG A 3 17.04 -61.80 24.47
C ARG A 3 16.37 -60.60 23.76
N LEU A 4 15.49 -59.93 24.49
CA LEU A 4 14.98 -58.57 24.25
C LEU A 4 16.09 -57.53 24.41
N ALA A 5 16.04 -56.44 23.63
CA ALA A 5 16.72 -55.19 23.93
C ALA A 5 15.76 -54.03 23.64
N THR A 6 14.98 -53.69 24.66
CA THR A 6 14.14 -52.50 24.74
C THR A 6 15.05 -51.30 25.03
N VAL A 7 15.18 -50.36 24.10
CA VAL A 7 15.87 -49.09 24.35
C VAL A 7 14.85 -48.14 24.97
N LEU A 8 14.96 -47.94 26.28
CA LEU A 8 14.32 -46.83 27.00
C LEU A 8 14.99 -45.52 26.56
N LEU A 9 14.25 -44.65 25.88
CA LEU A 9 14.61 -43.24 25.77
C LEU A 9 13.91 -42.47 26.90
N THR A 10 14.71 -42.03 27.86
CA THR A 10 14.32 -41.21 29.00
C THR A 10 13.89 -39.82 28.56
N LEU A 11 12.67 -39.43 28.96
CA LEU A 11 12.18 -38.05 28.96
C LEU A 11 13.07 -37.18 29.86
N SER A 12 13.72 -36.18 29.28
CA SER A 12 14.27 -35.05 30.03
C SER A 12 13.28 -33.88 29.97
N LEU A 13 12.47 -33.73 31.03
CA LEU A 13 11.73 -32.49 31.30
C LEU A 13 12.74 -31.40 31.65
N ALA A 14 13.01 -30.50 30.69
CA ALA A 14 13.66 -29.22 30.99
C ALA A 14 12.59 -28.19 31.35
N ALA A 15 12.85 -27.49 32.44
CA ALA A 15 11.94 -26.64 33.20
C ALA A 15 11.34 -25.47 32.41
N CYS A 16 10.11 -25.11 32.81
CA CYS A 16 9.55 -23.78 32.66
C CYS A 16 10.50 -22.74 33.25
N GLY A 17 11.08 -21.91 32.40
CA GLY A 17 11.53 -20.56 32.78
C GLY A 17 10.63 -19.56 32.07
N PRO A 18 10.19 -18.46 32.71
CA PRO A 18 9.52 -17.39 32.00
C PRO A 18 10.51 -16.86 30.97
N SER A 19 10.22 -17.13 29.69
CA SER A 19 10.95 -16.50 28.60
C SER A 19 10.69 -15.00 28.74
N ALA A 20 11.72 -14.26 29.14
CA ALA A 20 11.69 -12.81 29.12
C ALA A 20 11.18 -12.39 27.72
N PRO A 21 10.25 -11.43 27.62
CA PRO A 21 9.82 -10.96 26.31
C PRO A 21 11.06 -10.51 25.56
N ALA A 22 11.29 -11.12 24.40
CA ALA A 22 12.32 -10.67 23.48
C ALA A 22 12.16 -9.14 23.33
N PRO A 23 13.25 -8.36 23.43
CA PRO A 23 13.16 -6.94 23.19
C PRO A 23 12.50 -6.77 21.83
N GLN A 24 11.29 -6.20 21.82
CA GLN A 24 10.67 -5.75 20.59
C GLN A 24 11.72 -4.85 19.96
N ILE A 25 12.35 -5.30 18.88
CA ILE A 25 13.10 -4.42 18.01
C ILE A 25 12.02 -3.45 17.53
N GLY A 26 11.92 -2.33 18.24
CA GLY A 26 10.93 -1.31 17.98
C GLY A 26 11.08 -1.00 16.51
N ARG A 27 9.97 -1.12 15.77
CA ARG A 27 9.84 -0.60 14.43
C ARG A 27 10.53 0.77 14.47
N PRO A 28 11.61 1.00 13.69
CA PRO A 28 12.45 2.18 13.85
C PRO A 28 11.53 3.39 13.94
N SER A 29 11.67 4.14 15.03
CA SER A 29 10.89 5.34 15.28
C SER A 29 10.91 6.15 13.98
N PRO A 30 9.76 6.44 13.35
CA PRO A 30 9.76 7.07 12.05
C PRO A 30 10.43 8.43 12.21
N VAL A 31 11.63 8.55 11.65
CA VAL A 31 12.23 9.84 11.31
C VAL A 31 11.12 10.63 10.61
N ALA A 32 10.81 11.82 11.13
CA ALA A 32 9.57 12.53 10.90
C ALA A 32 9.08 12.42 9.46
N ALA A 33 8.01 11.64 9.26
CA ALA A 33 7.35 11.58 7.97
C ALA A 33 6.79 12.95 7.63
N VAL A 34 6.88 13.35 6.35
CA VAL A 34 6.29 14.61 5.90
C VAL A 34 4.79 14.42 5.84
N THR A 35 4.01 15.39 6.32
CA THR A 35 2.55 15.34 6.24
C THR A 35 2.10 15.15 4.79
N GLY A 36 1.29 14.13 4.56
CA GLY A 36 0.77 13.83 3.22
C GLY A 36 -0.38 14.74 2.81
N PRO A 37 -0.82 14.62 1.54
CA PRO A 37 -1.89 15.44 1.01
C PRO A 37 -3.26 15.01 1.52
N THR A 38 -4.16 15.99 1.59
CA THR A 38 -5.61 15.77 1.71
C THR A 38 -6.25 16.07 0.37
N LEU A 39 -6.90 15.08 -0.23
CA LEU A 39 -7.49 15.13 -1.57
C LEU A 39 -9.00 14.85 -1.52
N SER A 40 -9.77 15.29 -2.52
CA SER A 40 -11.22 15.05 -2.51
C SER A 40 -11.88 15.07 -3.88
N CYS A 41 -12.83 14.16 -4.08
CA CYS A 41 -13.76 14.15 -5.21
C CYS A 41 -15.03 14.98 -4.97
N GLY A 42 -15.22 15.52 -3.76
CA GLY A 42 -16.38 16.31 -3.34
C GLY A 42 -16.18 16.96 -1.96
N SER A 43 -17.12 16.76 -1.05
CA SER A 43 -17.04 17.25 0.34
C SER A 43 -16.32 16.30 1.30
N ALA A 44 -16.23 15.01 0.97
CA ALA A 44 -15.57 14.01 1.81
C ALA A 44 -14.09 13.89 1.41
N PRO A 45 -13.13 14.34 2.25
CA PRO A 45 -11.71 14.23 1.97
C PRO A 45 -11.20 12.79 2.07
N VAL A 46 -10.03 12.56 1.49
CA VAL A 46 -9.15 11.40 1.73
C VAL A 46 -7.80 11.98 2.13
N GLY A 47 -7.36 11.67 3.35
CA GLY A 47 -6.07 12.09 3.88
C GLY A 47 -5.05 10.96 3.78
N VAL A 48 -3.85 11.27 3.28
CA VAL A 48 -2.68 10.41 3.45
C VAL A 48 -1.89 10.96 4.63
N ALA A 49 -1.70 10.15 5.67
CA ALA A 49 -1.09 10.62 6.91
C ALA A 49 0.36 11.07 6.71
N ALA A 50 1.16 10.26 6.00
CA ALA A 50 2.59 10.44 5.92
C ALA A 50 3.19 10.06 4.56
N MET A 51 4.08 10.92 4.06
CA MET A 51 4.89 10.69 2.87
C MET A 51 6.26 10.13 3.25
N PRO A 52 6.90 9.35 2.35
CA PRO A 52 8.21 8.78 2.62
C PRO A 52 9.25 9.86 2.95
N VAL A 53 10.15 9.54 3.87
CA VAL A 53 11.20 10.46 4.31
C VAL A 53 12.08 10.91 3.14
N GLY A 54 12.39 12.20 3.12
CA GLY A 54 13.21 12.83 2.08
C GLY A 54 12.47 13.04 0.76
N THR A 55 11.17 12.76 0.69
CA THR A 55 10.34 13.20 -0.43
C THR A 55 9.90 14.64 -0.22
N THR A 56 9.85 15.40 -1.32
CA THR A 56 9.27 16.74 -1.34
C THR A 56 8.21 16.82 -2.42
N ARG A 57 7.17 17.62 -2.18
CA ARG A 57 6.14 17.88 -3.18
C ARG A 57 6.77 18.60 -4.37
N SER A 58 6.67 18.02 -5.55
CA SER A 58 7.28 18.52 -6.79
C SER A 58 6.27 18.83 -7.89
N GLY A 59 4.98 18.54 -7.67
CA GLY A 59 3.95 18.97 -8.61
C GLY A 59 2.56 18.46 -8.32
N THR A 60 1.68 18.63 -9.30
CA THR A 60 0.31 18.10 -9.29
C THR A 60 0.02 17.40 -10.62
N PHE A 61 -0.94 16.48 -10.61
CA PHE A 61 -1.43 15.83 -11.83
C PHE A 61 -2.96 15.74 -11.81
N ARG A 62 -3.53 15.70 -13.02
CA ARG A 62 -4.99 15.72 -13.24
C ARG A 62 -5.48 14.59 -14.14
N HIS A 63 -4.60 13.65 -14.46
CA HIS A 63 -4.90 12.53 -15.34
C HIS A 63 -4.04 11.32 -14.99
N VAL A 64 -4.62 10.12 -15.11
CA VAL A 64 -3.92 8.83 -15.07
C VAL A 64 -4.09 8.20 -16.45
N ARG A 65 -2.98 7.96 -17.15
CA ARG A 65 -3.00 7.57 -18.57
C ARG A 65 -3.59 6.17 -18.82
N SER A 66 -3.49 5.28 -17.84
CA SER A 66 -3.96 3.90 -17.96
C SER A 66 -5.47 3.74 -17.82
N LEU A 67 -6.20 4.82 -17.51
CA LEU A 67 -7.66 4.76 -17.40
C LEU A 67 -8.29 4.54 -18.77
N THR A 68 -9.17 3.54 -18.88
CA THR A 68 -9.90 3.20 -20.12
C THR A 68 -10.90 4.27 -20.54
N ARG A 69 -11.19 5.22 -19.66
CA ARG A 69 -12.08 6.35 -19.89
C ARG A 69 -11.61 7.61 -19.16
N LYS A 70 -12.09 8.77 -19.61
CA LYS A 70 -11.75 10.04 -18.98
C LYS A 70 -12.50 10.21 -17.66
N LEU A 71 -11.76 10.15 -16.56
CA LEU A 71 -12.26 10.52 -15.22
C LEU A 71 -11.52 11.73 -14.68
N LYS A 72 -12.18 12.45 -13.77
CA LYS A 72 -11.57 13.55 -13.06
C LYS A 72 -10.57 12.99 -12.05
N VAL A 73 -9.33 13.46 -12.12
CA VAL A 73 -8.28 13.08 -11.17
C VAL A 73 -7.78 14.34 -10.46
N ARG A 74 -7.49 14.20 -9.17
CA ARG A 74 -6.74 15.19 -8.41
C ARG A 74 -5.60 14.47 -7.71
N GLY A 75 -4.37 14.87 -7.98
CA GLY A 75 -3.23 14.27 -7.31
C GLY A 75 -2.01 15.16 -7.25
N GLU A 76 -1.08 14.70 -6.44
CA GLU A 76 0.19 15.35 -6.14
C GLU A 76 1.35 14.43 -6.48
N THR A 77 2.41 15.04 -6.99
CA THR A 77 3.67 14.36 -7.25
C THR A 77 4.66 14.75 -6.17
N TRP A 78 5.33 13.75 -5.63
CA TRP A 78 6.38 13.83 -4.66
C TRP A 78 7.64 13.20 -5.24
N SER A 79 8.81 13.72 -4.89
CA SER A 79 10.08 13.24 -5.45
C SER A 79 11.19 13.17 -4.42
N ARG A 80 12.09 12.20 -4.61
CA ARG A 80 13.34 12.05 -3.87
C ARG A 80 14.44 11.70 -4.88
N GLY A 81 15.26 12.69 -5.25
CA GLY A 81 16.21 12.54 -6.34
C GLY A 81 15.49 12.26 -7.67
N ALA A 82 15.86 11.17 -8.35
CA ALA A 82 15.20 10.72 -9.57
C ALA A 82 13.89 9.96 -9.34
N GLU A 83 13.65 9.50 -8.10
CA GLU A 83 12.46 8.74 -7.75
C GLU A 83 11.23 9.64 -7.63
N ARG A 84 10.08 9.11 -8.07
CA ARG A 84 8.80 9.80 -8.07
C ARG A 84 7.73 8.94 -7.42
N LEU A 85 6.85 9.63 -6.72
CA LEU A 85 5.67 9.08 -6.08
C LEU A 85 4.48 9.96 -6.42
N HIS A 86 3.41 9.35 -6.89
CA HIS A 86 2.17 9.99 -7.27
C HIS A 86 1.08 9.51 -6.33
N VAL A 87 0.37 10.45 -5.71
CA VAL A 87 -0.77 10.16 -4.83
C VAL A 87 -1.95 10.97 -5.31
N GLY A 88 -3.09 10.31 -5.51
CA GLY A 88 -4.26 10.94 -6.14
C GLY A 88 -5.58 10.31 -5.75
N VAL A 89 -6.66 11.01 -6.09
CA VAL A 89 -8.02 10.46 -6.10
C VAL A 89 -8.58 10.50 -7.52
N VAL A 90 -9.28 9.44 -7.90
CA VAL A 90 -10.01 9.29 -9.17
C VAL A 90 -11.50 9.33 -8.87
N CYS A 91 -12.20 10.27 -9.51
CA CYS A 91 -13.58 10.60 -9.17
C CYS A 91 -14.57 10.00 -10.17
N GLY A 92 -15.73 9.59 -9.65
CA GLY A 92 -16.89 9.18 -10.44
C GLY A 92 -17.04 7.68 -10.67
N VAL A 93 -16.19 6.85 -10.07
CA VAL A 93 -16.33 5.38 -10.08
C VAL A 93 -17.29 4.97 -8.95
N ARG A 94 -18.49 4.48 -9.29
CA ARG A 94 -19.57 4.25 -8.33
C ARG A 94 -19.72 2.79 -7.91
N THR A 95 -19.31 1.83 -8.74
CA THR A 95 -19.46 0.40 -8.45
C THR A 95 -18.16 -0.37 -8.57
N ALA A 96 -18.13 -1.56 -7.97
CA ALA A 96 -16.97 -2.46 -8.01
C ALA A 96 -16.72 -3.00 -9.43
N GLU A 97 -17.78 -3.29 -10.19
CA GLU A 97 -17.70 -3.78 -11.57
C GLU A 97 -17.11 -2.71 -12.49
N GLU A 98 -17.61 -1.48 -12.36
CA GLU A 98 -17.07 -0.33 -13.08
C GLU A 98 -15.59 -0.11 -12.74
N PHE A 99 -15.24 -0.21 -11.45
CA PHE A 99 -13.87 -0.13 -10.99
C PHE A 99 -12.97 -1.22 -11.58
N ALA A 100 -13.41 -2.48 -11.58
CA ALA A 100 -12.63 -3.63 -12.04
C ALA A 100 -12.22 -3.53 -13.52
N THR A 101 -12.98 -2.78 -14.33
CA THR A 101 -12.71 -2.55 -15.76
C THR A 101 -11.96 -1.24 -16.06
N LEU A 102 -11.58 -0.49 -15.03
CA LEU A 102 -11.12 0.88 -15.20
C LEU A 102 -9.72 1.00 -15.82
N VAL A 103 -8.90 -0.02 -15.66
CA VAL A 103 -7.55 -0.10 -16.23
C VAL A 103 -7.43 -1.39 -17.02
N ASP A 104 -7.09 -1.27 -18.31
CA ASP A 104 -6.85 -2.44 -19.14
C ASP A 104 -5.62 -3.20 -18.64
N ARG A 105 -5.72 -4.55 -18.58
CA ARG A 105 -4.65 -5.46 -18.14
C ARG A 105 -4.12 -5.21 -16.71
N ALA A 106 -4.93 -4.60 -15.84
CA ALA A 106 -4.62 -4.56 -14.42
C ALA A 106 -4.95 -5.90 -13.76
N THR A 107 -4.19 -6.23 -12.72
CA THR A 107 -4.51 -7.33 -11.81
C THR A 107 -5.55 -6.84 -10.80
N LEU A 108 -6.68 -7.53 -10.72
CA LEU A 108 -7.71 -7.27 -9.71
C LEU A 108 -7.39 -8.02 -8.41
N GLY A 109 -7.49 -7.32 -7.29
CA GLY A 109 -7.28 -7.83 -5.95
C GLY A 109 -8.14 -7.11 -4.92
N MET A 110 -7.74 -7.20 -3.66
CA MET A 110 -8.46 -6.60 -2.53
C MET A 110 -7.51 -5.81 -1.62
N HIS A 111 -7.97 -4.67 -1.12
CA HIS A 111 -7.31 -3.83 -0.12
C HIS A 111 -8.28 -3.53 1.02
N HIS A 112 -8.01 -4.00 2.24
CA HIS A 112 -8.91 -3.86 3.40
C HIS A 112 -10.40 -4.17 3.09
N GLY A 113 -10.63 -5.25 2.33
CA GLY A 113 -11.99 -5.66 1.93
C GLY A 113 -12.60 -4.86 0.78
N LYS A 114 -11.84 -3.98 0.13
CA LYS A 114 -12.26 -3.16 -1.01
C LYS A 114 -11.61 -3.64 -2.31
N PRO A 115 -12.28 -3.53 -3.47
CA PRO A 115 -11.66 -3.84 -4.76
C PRO A 115 -10.41 -2.98 -5.00
N ALA A 116 -9.34 -3.62 -5.47
CA ALA A 116 -8.07 -2.98 -5.78
C ALA A 116 -7.51 -3.41 -7.14
N LEU A 117 -6.81 -2.53 -7.82
CA LEU A 117 -6.13 -2.76 -9.09
C LEU A 117 -4.64 -2.50 -8.91
N SER A 118 -3.80 -3.39 -9.43
CA SER A 118 -2.37 -3.18 -9.57
C SER A 118 -1.92 -3.38 -11.01
N TRP A 119 -1.00 -2.54 -11.48
CA TRP A 119 -0.44 -2.66 -12.83
C TRP A 119 0.90 -1.93 -12.93
N GLU A 120 1.66 -2.24 -13.96
CA GLU A 120 2.91 -1.55 -14.31
C GLU A 120 2.73 -0.75 -15.59
N THR A 121 3.45 0.38 -15.70
CA THR A 121 3.46 1.18 -16.95
C THR A 121 4.85 1.21 -17.57
N ARG A 122 4.94 1.60 -18.84
CA ARG A 122 6.22 1.80 -19.54
C ARG A 122 7.00 2.91 -18.84
N GLY A 123 8.12 2.56 -18.20
CA GLY A 123 8.88 3.43 -17.30
C GLY A 123 8.89 2.97 -15.83
N ASP A 124 8.55 1.71 -15.58
CA ASP A 124 8.67 1.00 -14.29
C ASP A 124 7.94 1.67 -13.12
N LEU A 125 6.89 2.45 -13.41
CA LEU A 125 5.97 2.87 -12.36
C LEU A 125 5.12 1.67 -11.97
N HIS A 126 5.24 1.26 -10.70
CA HIS A 126 4.29 0.38 -10.05
C HIS A 126 3.08 1.20 -9.62
N ASN A 127 1.89 0.76 -9.99
CA ASN A 127 0.64 1.50 -9.76
C ASN A 127 -0.29 0.63 -8.94
N PHE A 128 -0.97 1.29 -8.01
CA PHE A 128 -1.97 0.70 -7.15
C PHE A 128 -3.15 1.65 -7.04
N MET A 129 -4.36 1.09 -7.11
CA MET A 129 -5.59 1.86 -6.94
C MET A 129 -6.58 1.01 -6.17
N TRP A 130 -7.39 1.61 -5.30
CA TRP A 130 -8.52 0.91 -4.68
C TRP A 130 -9.77 1.78 -4.63
N LEU A 131 -10.93 1.13 -4.67
CA LEU A 131 -12.22 1.80 -4.55
C LEU A 131 -12.50 2.10 -3.08
N GLU A 132 -12.12 3.29 -2.62
CA GLU A 132 -12.27 3.71 -1.23
C GLU A 132 -13.73 3.79 -0.78
N ARG A 133 -14.57 4.36 -1.65
CA ARG A 133 -16.03 4.45 -1.49
C ARG A 133 -16.69 4.73 -2.84
N PRO A 134 -18.01 4.52 -3.00
CA PRO A 134 -18.71 4.94 -4.21
C PRO A 134 -18.43 6.42 -4.54
N GLY A 135 -17.91 6.65 -5.75
CA GLY A 135 -17.53 7.95 -6.28
C GLY A 135 -16.06 8.35 -6.10
N THR A 136 -15.28 7.62 -5.28
CA THR A 136 -13.87 7.94 -4.99
C THR A 136 -13.02 6.68 -4.96
N ALA A 137 -12.07 6.59 -5.90
CA ALA A 137 -10.96 5.65 -5.81
C ALA A 137 -9.67 6.39 -5.44
N VAL A 138 -8.80 5.77 -4.65
CA VAL A 138 -7.48 6.32 -4.31
C VAL A 138 -6.44 5.66 -5.18
N TYR A 139 -5.50 6.45 -5.68
CA TYR A 139 -4.46 6.05 -6.61
C TYR A 139 -3.10 6.39 -6.04
N VAL A 140 -2.19 5.42 -6.07
CA VAL A 140 -0.79 5.58 -5.69
C VAL A 140 0.07 4.96 -6.80
N ALA A 141 1.12 5.63 -7.22
CA ALA A 141 2.09 5.05 -8.14
C ALA A 141 3.50 5.53 -7.82
N ALA A 142 4.48 4.64 -7.91
CA ALA A 142 5.86 4.95 -7.56
C ALA A 142 6.85 4.33 -8.55
N THR A 143 7.97 5.01 -8.74
CA THR A 143 9.14 4.45 -9.43
C THR A 143 9.77 3.34 -8.57
N PRO A 144 10.65 2.48 -9.14
CA PRO A 144 11.10 1.27 -8.47
C PRO A 144 11.72 1.50 -7.08
N GLY A 145 12.51 2.57 -6.89
CA GLY A 145 13.16 2.91 -5.62
C GLY A 145 12.21 3.45 -4.54
N LEU A 146 10.94 3.65 -4.86
CA LEU A 146 9.85 3.99 -3.92
C LEU A 146 8.68 3.00 -3.97
N SER A 147 8.77 1.91 -4.75
CA SER A 147 7.67 0.96 -4.95
C SER A 147 7.19 0.31 -3.65
N THR A 148 8.10 0.01 -2.72
CA THR A 148 7.78 -0.57 -1.41
C THR A 148 7.03 0.39 -0.48
N GLU A 149 6.99 1.69 -0.81
CA GLU A 149 6.24 2.70 -0.03
C GLU A 149 4.75 2.70 -0.36
N ILE A 150 4.35 2.08 -1.49
CA ILE A 150 2.96 2.07 -1.95
C ILE A 150 2.05 1.42 -0.92
N ASP A 151 2.42 0.25 -0.41
CA ASP A 151 1.61 -0.48 0.59
C ASP A 151 1.46 0.33 1.88
N ARG A 152 2.56 0.93 2.36
CA ARG A 152 2.53 1.79 3.54
C ARG A 152 1.60 2.99 3.36
N ILE A 153 1.67 3.66 2.22
CA ILE A 153 0.80 4.80 1.90
C ILE A 153 -0.66 4.35 1.78
N ALA A 154 -0.90 3.19 1.18
CA ALA A 154 -2.23 2.62 1.04
C ALA A 154 -2.86 2.26 2.39
N ASP A 155 -2.06 1.81 3.35
CA ASP A 155 -2.51 1.52 4.73
C ASP A 155 -2.74 2.79 5.57
N GLU A 156 -2.01 3.86 5.30
CA GLU A 156 -2.12 5.15 6.00
C GLU A 156 -3.17 6.09 5.37
N ALA A 157 -3.72 5.72 4.21
CA ALA A 157 -4.74 6.50 3.54
C ALA A 157 -6.10 6.30 4.22
N THR A 158 -6.69 7.39 4.69
CA THR A 158 -7.96 7.41 5.42
C THR A 158 -8.96 8.29 4.69
N GLY A 159 -10.22 7.88 4.63
CA GLY A 159 -11.27 8.59 3.90
C GLY A 159 -12.65 8.32 4.42
#